data_AF-V2IPA6-F1
#
_entry.id   AF-V2IPA6-F1
#
_cell.length_a   1.000
_cell.length_b   1.000
_cell.length_c   1.000
_cell.angle_alpha   90.00
_cell.angle_beta   90.00
_cell.angle_gamma   90.00
#
_symmetry.space_group_name_H-M   'P 1'
#
loop_
_entity.id
_entity.type
_entity.pdbx_description
1 polymer ?
#
loop_
_entity_poly.entity_id
_entity_poly.type
_entity_poly.pdbx_seq_one_letter_code
_entity_poly.pdbx_strand_id
1 'polypeptide(L)'
;MAKVRVFVDTNIILEAFRAGCWSPICERYAIETVEKCVEEALTGDLSQPRRIPVDRNALVSGLSGRHVVGKRELVDLVLAYPHCQALDDGELHLLAWLHANKLVPKALILLSTADKAAIVAAERLGWIDSLTSLEHLARTSGITPAQTGHLARHYREDWLGEIKMKIRLGILP
;
A
#
# COMPACT_ATOMS: atom_id res chain seq x y z
N MET A 1 11.12 -21.02 -3.49
CA MET A 1 11.48 -19.85 -2.65
C MET A 1 10.19 -19.19 -2.20
N ALA A 2 10.10 -18.73 -0.95
CA ALA A 2 8.94 -17.95 -0.50
C ALA A 2 8.88 -16.62 -1.25
N LYS A 3 7.68 -16.19 -1.67
CA LYS A 3 7.49 -14.88 -2.31
C LYS A 3 7.78 -13.77 -1.29
N VAL A 4 8.31 -12.63 -1.76
CA VAL A 4 8.44 -11.41 -0.95
C VAL A 4 7.04 -10.93 -0.56
N ARG A 5 6.84 -10.57 0.70
CA ARG A 5 5.57 -10.08 1.22
C ARG A 5 5.44 -8.59 0.90
N VAL A 6 4.30 -8.20 0.36
CA VAL A 6 4.03 -6.80 0.02
C VAL A 6 2.69 -6.39 0.61
N PHE A 7 2.73 -5.43 1.51
CA PHE A 7 1.55 -4.82 2.10
C PHE A 7 1.09 -3.66 1.23
N VAL A 8 -0.19 -3.68 0.84
CA VAL A 8 -0.77 -2.67 -0.07
C VAL A 8 -1.99 -2.01 0.56
N ASP A 9 -2.13 -0.71 0.35
CA ASP A 9 -3.33 0.05 0.72
C ASP A 9 -4.42 -0.02 -0.37
N THR A 10 -5.54 0.66 -0.11
CA THR A 10 -6.68 0.79 -1.04
C THR A 10 -6.27 1.40 -2.38
N ASN A 11 -5.45 2.46 -2.36
CA ASN A 11 -5.05 3.20 -3.55
C ASN A 11 -4.20 2.34 -4.50
N ILE A 12 -3.27 1.57 -3.96
CA ILE A 12 -2.45 0.63 -4.73
C ILE A 12 -3.31 -0.48 -5.34
N ILE A 13 -4.28 -1.03 -4.60
CA ILE A 13 -5.21 -2.03 -5.13
C ILE A 13 -5.98 -1.44 -6.32
N LEU A 14 -6.62 -0.29 -6.14
CA LEU A 14 -7.41 0.37 -7.18
C LEU A 14 -6.57 0.63 -8.44
N GLU A 15 -5.39 1.23 -8.29
CA GLU A 15 -4.54 1.52 -9.43
C GLU A 15 -4.02 0.24 -10.11
N ALA A 16 -3.71 -0.81 -9.36
CA ALA A 16 -3.24 -2.08 -9.93
C ALA A 16 -4.32 -2.74 -10.80
N PHE A 17 -5.60 -2.64 -10.40
CA PHE A 17 -6.72 -3.06 -11.24
C PHE A 17 -6.86 -2.17 -12.47
N ARG A 18 -6.82 -0.84 -12.30
CA ARG A 18 -6.95 0.11 -13.41
C ARG A 18 -5.87 -0.07 -14.47
N ALA A 19 -4.63 -0.29 -14.03
CA ALA A 19 -3.46 -0.47 -14.89
C ALA A 19 -3.32 -1.90 -15.43
N GLY A 20 -4.17 -2.84 -14.98
CA GLY A 20 -4.12 -4.24 -15.41
C GLY A 20 -2.89 -5.00 -14.91
N CYS A 21 -2.26 -4.56 -13.82
CA CYS A 21 -1.07 -5.20 -13.26
C CYS A 21 -1.35 -6.04 -12.00
N TRP A 22 -2.59 -6.07 -11.50
CA TRP A 22 -2.98 -6.85 -10.31
C TRP A 22 -2.56 -8.34 -10.38
N SER A 23 -2.98 -9.08 -11.41
CA SER A 23 -2.66 -10.52 -11.48
C SER A 23 -1.15 -10.78 -11.55
N PRO A 24 -0.37 -10.08 -12.41
CA PRO A 24 1.08 -10.25 -12.45
C PRO A 24 1.78 -9.97 -11.13
N ILE A 25 1.39 -8.93 -10.37
CA ILE A 25 2.00 -8.66 -9.06
C ILE A 25 1.65 -9.76 -8.04
N CYS A 26 0.42 -10.30 -8.05
CA CYS A 26 0.01 -11.41 -7.18
C CYS A 26 0.71 -12.73 -7.53
N GLU A 27 1.03 -12.96 -8.80
CA GLU A 27 1.83 -14.11 -9.22
C GLU A 27 3.27 -14.03 -8.73
N ARG A 28 3.86 -12.82 -8.71
CA ARG A 28 5.26 -12.61 -8.31
C ARG A 28 5.46 -12.45 -6.80
N TYR A 29 4.55 -11.76 -6.13
CA TYR A 29 4.65 -11.35 -4.73
C TYR A 29 3.56 -11.99 -3.86
N ALA A 30 3.82 -12.10 -2.56
CA ALA A 30 2.78 -12.43 -1.59
C ALA A 30 2.09 -11.12 -1.18
N ILE A 31 1.07 -10.71 -1.94
CA ILE A 31 0.33 -9.47 -1.66
C ILE A 31 -0.57 -9.68 -0.45
N GLU A 32 -0.45 -8.81 0.54
CA GLU A 32 -1.23 -8.82 1.76
C GLU A 32 -1.84 -7.44 2.01
N THR A 33 -2.99 -7.41 2.68
CA THR A 33 -3.66 -6.16 3.06
C THR A 33 -4.58 -6.38 4.26
N VAL A 34 -5.25 -5.33 4.72
CA VAL A 34 -6.24 -5.37 5.79
C VAL A 34 -7.66 -5.40 5.23
N GLU A 35 -8.62 -5.94 6.00
CA GLU A 35 -10.03 -6.01 5.61
C GLU A 35 -10.60 -4.65 5.22
N LYS A 36 -10.18 -3.58 5.91
CA LYS A 36 -10.66 -2.22 5.63
C LYS A 36 -10.28 -1.74 4.23
N CYS A 37 -9.06 -2.00 3.78
CA CYS A 37 -8.65 -1.66 2.41
C CYS A 37 -9.41 -2.48 1.36
N VAL A 38 -9.73 -3.75 1.65
CA VAL A 38 -10.56 -4.57 0.77
C VAL A 38 -11.99 -4.04 0.71
N GLU A 39 -12.57 -3.67 1.85
CA GLU A 39 -13.89 -3.04 1.92
C GLU A 39 -13.95 -1.78 1.08
N GLU A 40 -12.98 -0.87 1.24
CA GLU A 40 -12.92 0.39 0.50
C GLU A 40 -12.70 0.20 -0.99
N ALA A 41 -11.81 -0.73 -1.39
CA ALA A 41 -11.55 -1.02 -2.80
C ALA A 41 -12.80 -1.57 -3.51
N LEU A 42 -13.65 -2.30 -2.79
CA LEU A 42 -14.86 -2.91 -3.35
C LEU A 42 -16.07 -1.99 -3.29
N THR A 43 -16.22 -1.24 -2.21
CA THR A 43 -17.39 -0.36 -2.02
C THR A 43 -17.18 0.95 -2.77
N GLY A 44 -16.05 1.64 -2.53
CA GLY A 44 -15.72 2.93 -3.12
C GLY A 44 -16.81 3.99 -3.00
N ASP A 45 -16.54 5.19 -3.46
CA ASP A 45 -17.58 6.19 -3.63
C ASP A 45 -18.35 5.91 -4.93
N LEU A 46 -19.60 5.48 -4.80
CA LEU A 46 -20.49 5.17 -5.93
C LEU A 46 -20.80 6.40 -6.79
N SER A 47 -20.58 7.61 -6.27
CA SER A 47 -20.82 8.86 -6.99
C SER A 47 -19.62 9.30 -7.84
N GLN A 48 -18.46 8.64 -7.71
CA GLN A 48 -17.26 9.04 -8.45
C GLN A 48 -17.30 8.56 -9.91
N PRO A 49 -17.26 9.49 -10.89
CA PRO A 49 -17.34 9.15 -12.33
C PRO A 49 -16.18 8.29 -12.84
N ARG A 50 -15.08 8.23 -12.08
CA ARG A 50 -13.85 7.49 -12.42
C ARG A 50 -13.65 6.24 -11.58
N ARG A 51 -14.73 5.69 -11.00
CA ARG A 51 -14.64 4.46 -10.22
C ARG A 51 -13.96 3.37 -11.03
N ILE A 52 -12.95 2.77 -10.43
CA ILE A 52 -12.24 1.63 -11.00
C ILE A 52 -13.03 0.37 -10.63
N PRO A 53 -13.52 -0.40 -11.61
CA PRO A 53 -14.21 -1.65 -11.30
C PRO A 53 -13.21 -2.66 -10.75
N VAL A 54 -13.40 -3.05 -9.49
CA VAL A 54 -12.62 -4.11 -8.84
C VAL A 54 -13.48 -5.36 -8.76
N ASP A 55 -13.05 -6.42 -9.44
CA ASP A 55 -13.69 -7.73 -9.29
C ASP A 55 -13.33 -8.35 -7.93
N ARG A 56 -14.35 -8.65 -7.13
CA ARG A 56 -14.17 -9.19 -5.77
C ARG A 56 -13.40 -10.52 -5.79
N ASN A 57 -13.71 -11.40 -6.74
CA ASN A 57 -13.11 -12.72 -6.77
C ASN A 57 -11.63 -12.63 -7.18
N ALA A 58 -11.30 -11.81 -8.17
CA ALA A 58 -9.92 -11.52 -8.58
C ALA A 58 -9.11 -10.85 -7.46
N LEU A 59 -9.72 -9.90 -6.71
CA LEU A 59 -9.06 -9.28 -5.56
C LEU A 59 -8.76 -10.34 -4.48
N VAL A 60 -9.78 -11.06 -4.02
CA VAL A 60 -9.63 -12.00 -2.90
C VAL A 60 -8.71 -13.17 -3.26
N SER A 61 -8.80 -13.71 -4.47
CA SER A 61 -7.94 -14.81 -4.93
C SER A 61 -6.49 -14.41 -5.16
N GLY A 62 -6.23 -13.13 -5.47
CA GLY A 62 -4.87 -12.60 -5.64
C GLY A 62 -4.14 -12.34 -4.32
N LEU A 63 -4.89 -12.18 -3.21
CA LEU A 63 -4.31 -11.91 -1.89
C LEU A 63 -3.75 -13.20 -1.26
N SER A 64 -2.52 -13.10 -0.75
CA SER A 64 -1.89 -14.12 0.09
C SER A 64 -2.26 -14.00 1.57
N GLY A 65 -2.83 -12.86 1.98
CA GLY A 65 -3.27 -12.62 3.34
C GLY A 65 -4.21 -11.42 3.43
N ARG A 66 -5.25 -11.55 4.25
CA ARG A 66 -6.21 -10.49 4.54
C ARG A 66 -6.42 -10.43 6.03
N HIS A 67 -6.15 -9.26 6.60
CA HIS A 67 -5.95 -9.13 8.04
C HIS A 67 -7.05 -8.29 8.70
N VAL A 68 -7.63 -8.82 9.77
CA VAL A 68 -8.59 -8.09 10.61
C VAL A 68 -7.81 -7.21 11.58
N VAL A 69 -8.26 -5.98 11.73
CA VAL A 69 -7.68 -5.00 12.67
C VAL A 69 -8.77 -4.59 13.65
N GLY A 70 -8.53 -4.81 14.94
CA GLY A 70 -9.45 -4.44 16.00
C GLY A 70 -9.19 -3.04 16.53
N LYS A 71 -10.10 -2.58 17.39
CA LYS A 71 -9.97 -1.27 18.06
C LYS A 71 -8.69 -1.17 18.90
N ARG A 72 -8.25 -2.30 19.47
CA ARG A 72 -7.05 -2.33 20.31
C ARG A 72 -5.81 -1.96 19.49
N GLU A 73 -5.61 -2.58 18.34
CA GLU A 73 -4.46 -2.32 17.46
C GLU A 73 -4.43 -0.86 17.00
N LEU A 74 -5.60 -0.30 16.66
CA LEU A 74 -5.74 1.11 16.27
C LEU A 74 -5.37 2.06 17.41
N VAL A 75 -5.91 1.82 18.61
CA VAL A 75 -5.62 2.64 19.80
C VAL A 75 -4.15 2.53 20.18
N ASP A 76 -3.58 1.33 20.17
CA ASP A 76 -2.17 1.10 20.48
C ASP A 76 -1.26 1.87 19.50
N LEU A 77 -1.60 1.89 18.21
CA LEU A 77 -0.88 2.70 17.21
C LEU A 77 -1.00 4.19 17.50
N VAL A 78 -2.23 4.72 17.65
CA VAL A 78 -2.46 6.17 17.81
C VAL A 78 -1.87 6.70 19.13
N LEU A 79 -1.89 5.91 20.20
CA LEU A 79 -1.23 6.30 21.46
C LEU A 79 0.29 6.37 21.33
N ALA A 80 0.90 5.45 20.59
CA ALA A 80 2.35 5.45 20.33
C ALA A 80 2.74 6.53 19.30
N TYR A 81 1.89 6.78 18.31
CA TYR A 81 2.12 7.67 17.18
C TYR A 81 0.87 8.54 16.89
N PRO A 82 0.65 9.62 17.66
CA PRO A 82 -0.59 10.42 17.58
C PRO A 82 -0.89 11.03 16.21
N HIS A 83 0.14 11.28 15.41
CA HIS A 83 0.00 11.82 14.05
C HIS A 83 -0.69 10.85 13.08
N CYS A 84 -0.70 9.54 13.36
CA CYS A 84 -1.40 8.54 12.55
C CYS A 84 -2.93 8.72 12.60
N GLN A 85 -3.46 9.45 13.58
CA GLN A 85 -4.91 9.70 13.68
C GLN A 85 -5.49 10.44 12.46
N ALA A 86 -4.66 11.16 11.71
CA ALA A 86 -5.09 11.90 10.52
C ALA A 86 -5.07 11.07 9.22
N LEU A 87 -4.63 9.81 9.28
CA LEU A 87 -4.65 8.89 8.14
C LEU A 87 -6.09 8.49 7.80
N ASP A 88 -6.32 8.10 6.55
CA ASP A 88 -7.58 7.45 6.21
C ASP A 88 -7.71 6.08 6.91
N ASP A 89 -8.93 5.56 6.99
CA ASP A 89 -9.22 4.35 7.73
C ASP A 89 -8.41 3.15 7.20
N GLY A 90 -8.29 2.99 5.88
CA GLY A 90 -7.54 1.90 5.26
C GLY A 90 -6.05 1.94 5.64
N GLU A 91 -5.42 3.10 5.50
CA GLU A 91 -4.02 3.33 5.84
C GLU A 91 -3.75 3.17 7.34
N LEU A 92 -4.62 3.75 8.17
CA LEU A 92 -4.55 3.62 9.62
C LEU A 92 -4.61 2.15 10.05
N HIS A 93 -5.57 1.39 9.50
CA HIS A 93 -5.69 -0.04 9.78
C HIS A 93 -4.46 -0.82 9.32
N LEU A 94 -3.94 -0.52 8.12
CA LEU A 94 -2.76 -1.18 7.58
C LEU A 94 -1.53 -0.97 8.47
N LEU A 95 -1.23 0.27 8.83
CA LEU A 95 -0.11 0.59 9.71
C LEU A 95 -0.31 0.04 11.12
N ALA A 96 -1.54 0.03 11.64
CA ALA A 96 -1.84 -0.51 12.96
C ALA A 96 -1.57 -2.01 13.01
N TRP A 97 -1.93 -2.74 11.96
CA TRP A 97 -1.65 -4.15 11.85
C TRP A 97 -0.14 -4.45 11.77
N LEU A 98 0.60 -3.69 10.96
CA LEU A 98 2.07 -3.81 10.85
C LEU A 98 2.75 -3.57 12.20
N HIS A 99 2.33 -2.52 12.90
CA HIS A 99 2.82 -2.16 14.23
C HIS A 99 2.52 -3.24 15.28
N ALA A 100 1.27 -3.69 15.37
CA ALA A 100 0.83 -4.69 16.35
C ALA A 100 1.53 -6.04 16.18
N ASN A 101 1.79 -6.46 14.93
CA ASN A 101 2.46 -7.72 14.63
C ASN A 101 4.00 -7.63 14.75
N LYS A 102 4.54 -6.47 15.16
CA LYS A 102 5.98 -6.23 15.36
C LYS A 102 6.81 -6.68 14.15
N LEU A 103 6.26 -6.52 12.96
CA LEU A 103 6.99 -6.85 11.74
C LEU A 103 8.17 -5.88 11.65
N VAL A 104 9.35 -6.44 11.43
CA VAL A 104 10.57 -5.63 11.32
C VAL A 104 10.76 -5.31 9.84
N PRO A 105 10.95 -4.02 9.48
CA PRO A 105 11.37 -3.63 8.13
C PRO A 105 12.61 -4.43 7.72
N LYS A 106 12.45 -5.33 6.75
CA LYS A 106 13.52 -6.18 6.20
C LYS A 106 13.26 -6.33 4.71
N ALA A 107 14.29 -6.70 3.95
CA ALA A 107 14.22 -6.89 2.49
C ALA A 107 13.13 -7.88 1.99
N LEU A 108 12.47 -8.61 2.90
CA LEU A 108 11.40 -9.55 2.61
C LEU A 108 9.99 -8.99 2.85
N ILE A 109 9.87 -7.77 3.38
CA ILE A 109 8.62 -7.09 3.64
C ILE A 109 8.66 -5.68 3.03
N LEU A 110 7.78 -5.47 2.05
CA LEU A 110 7.59 -4.19 1.40
C LEU A 110 6.23 -3.60 1.80
N LEU A 111 6.15 -2.27 1.82
CA LEU A 111 4.91 -1.50 1.94
C LEU A 111 4.76 -0.67 0.67
N SER A 112 3.59 -0.74 0.03
CA SER A 112 3.26 0.11 -1.10
C SER A 112 2.07 0.97 -0.72
N THR A 113 2.29 2.28 -0.77
CA THR A 113 1.26 3.31 -0.63
C THR A 113 1.62 4.46 -1.57
N ALA A 114 0.61 5.14 -2.08
CA ALA A 114 0.79 6.34 -2.92
C ALA A 114 0.30 7.62 -2.22
N ASP A 115 -0.07 7.53 -0.94
CA ASP A 115 -0.47 8.67 -0.14
C ASP A 115 0.71 9.25 0.65
N LYS A 116 0.78 10.57 0.71
CA LYS A 116 1.91 11.25 1.35
C LYS A 116 1.86 11.15 2.87
N ALA A 117 0.67 11.23 3.48
CA ALA A 117 0.51 11.10 4.92
C ALA A 117 0.87 9.68 5.37
N ALA A 118 0.46 8.64 4.62
CA ALA A 118 0.90 7.28 4.88
C ALA A 118 2.41 7.09 4.75
N ILE A 119 3.05 7.69 3.74
CA ILE A 119 4.52 7.63 3.57
C ILE A 119 5.25 8.30 4.75
N VAL A 120 4.76 9.46 5.19
CA VAL A 120 5.30 10.17 6.37
C VAL A 120 5.13 9.34 7.64
N ALA A 121 3.94 8.77 7.85
CA ALA A 121 3.69 7.89 9.00
C ALA A 121 4.62 6.66 8.95
N ALA A 122 4.76 6.03 7.78
CA ALA A 122 5.67 4.90 7.59
C ALA A 122 7.12 5.26 7.96
N GLU A 123 7.59 6.47 7.63
CA GLU A 123 8.92 6.92 8.07
C GLU A 123 9.06 6.96 9.59
N ARG A 124 8.08 7.55 10.28
CA ARG A 124 8.09 7.68 11.74
C ARG A 124 7.98 6.35 12.46
N LEU A 125 7.41 5.34 11.79
CA LEU A 125 7.40 3.94 12.26
C LEU A 125 8.67 3.16 11.88
N GLY A 126 9.63 3.77 11.15
CA GLY A 126 10.88 3.14 10.71
C GLY A 126 10.78 2.31 9.42
N TRP A 127 9.69 2.45 8.65
CA TRP A 127 9.39 1.66 7.45
C TRP A 127 9.80 2.33 6.13
N ILE A 128 10.43 3.50 6.16
CA ILE A 128 10.78 4.28 4.95
C ILE A 128 11.57 3.48 3.90
N ASP A 129 12.43 2.57 4.37
CA ASP A 129 13.27 1.73 3.51
C ASP A 129 12.54 0.49 2.97
N SER A 130 11.43 0.10 3.60
CA SER A 130 10.53 -0.94 3.10
C SER A 130 9.52 -0.41 2.09
N LEU A 131 9.43 0.91 1.87
CA LEU A 131 8.52 1.47 0.89
C LEU A 131 8.96 1.17 -0.55
N THR A 132 8.03 0.65 -1.34
CA THR A 132 8.17 0.38 -2.78
C THR A 132 7.04 1.03 -3.57
N SER A 133 7.29 1.40 -4.82
CA SER A 133 6.24 1.92 -5.72
C SER A 133 5.50 0.78 -6.43
N LEU A 134 4.26 1.04 -6.86
CA LEU A 134 3.52 0.12 -7.71
C LEU A 134 4.22 -0.07 -9.07
N GLU A 135 4.83 0.98 -9.62
CA GLU A 135 5.62 0.85 -10.84
C GLU A 135 6.77 -0.16 -10.70
N HIS A 136 7.50 -0.12 -9.58
CA HIS A 136 8.57 -1.08 -9.31
C HIS A 136 8.01 -2.50 -9.28
N LEU A 137 6.93 -2.74 -8.51
CA LEU A 137 6.26 -4.04 -8.42
C LEU A 137 5.77 -4.54 -9.79
N ALA A 138 5.20 -3.66 -10.61
CA ALA A 138 4.70 -4.00 -11.93
C ALA A 138 5.85 -4.40 -12.87
N ARG A 139 6.92 -3.60 -12.95
CA ARG A 139 8.07 -3.87 -13.83
C ARG A 139 8.77 -5.19 -13.49
N THR A 140 8.99 -5.46 -12.20
CA THR A 140 9.61 -6.72 -11.73
C THR A 140 8.71 -7.94 -11.87
N SER A 141 7.41 -7.72 -12.13
CA SER A 141 6.42 -8.76 -12.43
C SER A 141 6.22 -8.96 -13.94
N GLY A 142 7.04 -8.33 -14.78
CA GLY A 142 7.03 -8.49 -16.24
C GLY A 142 6.10 -7.54 -16.99
N ILE A 143 5.53 -6.53 -16.32
CA ILE A 143 4.77 -5.47 -17.00
C ILE A 143 5.74 -4.57 -17.78
N THR A 144 5.39 -4.30 -19.04
CA THR A 144 6.26 -3.53 -19.93
C THR A 144 6.31 -2.04 -19.55
N PRO A 145 7.40 -1.32 -19.90
CA PRO A 145 7.48 0.13 -19.69
C PRO A 145 6.32 0.91 -20.32
N ALA A 146 5.83 0.47 -21.48
CA ALA A 146 4.68 1.07 -22.14
C ALA A 146 3.41 0.98 -21.27
N GLN A 147 3.17 -0.17 -20.63
CA GLN A 147 2.04 -0.36 -19.73
C GLN A 147 2.21 0.42 -18.42
N THR A 148 3.40 0.42 -17.81
CA THR A 148 3.65 1.22 -16.61
C THR A 148 3.62 2.72 -16.86
N GLY A 149 3.85 3.16 -18.11
CA GLY A 149 3.74 4.56 -18.51
C GLY A 149 2.34 5.16 -18.34
N HIS A 150 1.30 4.33 -18.20
CA HIS A 150 -0.06 4.75 -17.90
C HIS A 150 -0.36 4.96 -16.42
N LEU A 151 0.55 4.57 -15.51
CA LEU A 151 0.39 4.81 -14.08
C LEU A 151 0.42 6.31 -13.79
N ALA A 152 -0.45 6.78 -12.90
CA ALA A 152 -0.39 8.16 -12.45
C ALA A 152 0.93 8.43 -11.72
N ARG A 153 1.41 9.69 -11.72
CA ARG A 153 2.75 10.05 -11.21
C ARG A 153 3.01 9.54 -9.79
N HIS A 154 2.03 9.58 -8.90
CA HIS A 154 2.19 9.18 -7.49
C HIS A 154 2.37 7.66 -7.29
N TYR A 155 2.15 6.83 -8.31
CA TYR A 155 2.42 5.40 -8.26
C TYR A 155 3.81 5.01 -8.81
N ARG A 156 4.59 6.00 -9.26
CA ARG A 156 5.88 5.81 -9.92
C ARG A 156 7.05 5.87 -8.93
N GLU A 157 8.14 5.22 -9.31
CA GLU A 157 9.35 5.10 -8.50
C GLU A 157 10.06 6.45 -8.30
N ASP A 158 10.05 7.30 -9.32
CA ASP A 158 10.64 8.65 -9.28
C ASP A 158 9.94 9.55 -8.25
N TRP A 159 8.61 9.54 -8.24
CA TRP A 159 7.83 10.30 -7.27
C TRP A 159 8.05 9.80 -5.84
N LEU A 160 8.02 8.49 -5.62
CA LEU A 160 8.29 7.93 -4.29
C LEU A 160 9.71 8.31 -3.83
N GLY A 161 10.70 8.24 -4.71
CA GLY A 161 12.07 8.67 -4.44
C GLY A 161 12.14 10.16 -4.04
N GLU A 162 11.44 11.02 -4.76
CA GLU A 162 11.33 12.46 -4.47
C GLU A 162 10.72 12.71 -3.08
N ILE A 163 9.63 12.02 -2.74
CA ILE A 163 8.97 12.15 -1.43
C ILE A 163 9.89 11.64 -0.31
N LYS A 164 10.50 10.45 -0.47
CA LYS A 164 11.46 9.90 0.50
C LYS A 164 12.63 10.86 0.75
N MET A 165 13.16 11.48 -0.30
CA MET A 165 14.22 12.47 -0.20
C MET A 165 13.74 13.71 0.60
N LYS A 166 12.57 14.24 0.28
CA LYS A 166 12.02 15.42 0.98
C LYS A 166 11.79 15.17 2.48
N ILE A 167 11.32 13.98 2.85
CA ILE A 167 11.14 13.59 4.25
C ILE A 167 12.51 13.51 4.96
N ARG A 168 13.48 12.81 4.35
CA ARG A 168 14.84 12.70 4.91
C ARG A 168 15.56 14.04 5.09
N LEU A 169 15.26 15.01 4.23
CA LEU A 169 15.79 16.38 4.33
C LEU A 169 14.98 17.28 5.27
N GLY A 170 13.92 16.77 5.91
CA GLY A 170 13.04 17.54 6.80
C GLY A 170 12.19 18.60 6.10
N ILE A 171 12.05 18.52 4.77
CA ILE A 171 11.21 19.43 3.98
C ILE A 171 9.73 19.04 4.11
N LEU A 172 9.47 17.73 4.12
CA LEU A 172 8.18 17.19 4.51
C LEU A 172 8.28 16.69 5.95
N PRO A 173 7.26 17.00 6.79
CA PRO A 173 7.22 16.58 8.18
C PRO A 173 7.10 15.07 8.35
#